data_AF-A0A0D0RDU5-F1
#
_entry.id   AF-A0A0D0RDU5-F1
#
_cell.length_a   1.000
_cell.length_b   1.000
_cell.length_c   1.000
_cell.angle_alpha   90.00
_cell.angle_beta   90.00
_cell.angle_gamma   90.00
#
_symmetry.space_group_name_H-M   'P 1'
#
loop_
_entity.id
_entity.type
_entity.pdbx_description
1 polymer ?
#
loop_
_entity_poly.entity_id
_entity_poly.type
_entity_poly.pdbx_seq_one_letter_code
_entity_poly.pdbx_strand_id
1 'polypeptide(L)' 'MAIEGVCDHDSRGNMTYTEYYVEGTQPKELCDKHTQVTICTKSGKIATNKCPKNVTVQRVYMLLDDSDSKKL' A
#
# COMPACT_ATOMS: atom_id res chain seq x y z
N MET A 1 1.02 3.95 12.04
CA MET A 1 -0.36 4.45 11.82
C MET A 1 -0.80 4.15 10.41
N ALA A 2 -2.06 3.80 10.21
CA ALA A 2 -2.62 3.54 8.88
C ALA A 2 -2.64 4.82 8.01
N ILE A 3 -2.51 4.64 6.70
CA ILE A 3 -2.63 5.70 5.70
C ILE A 3 -3.99 5.56 5.03
N GLU A 4 -4.82 6.60 5.12
CA GLU A 4 -6.15 6.67 4.48
C GLU A 4 -6.03 6.58 2.96
N GLY A 5 -6.91 5.81 2.32
CA GLY A 5 -6.88 5.56 0.87
C GLY A 5 -5.82 4.54 0.43
N VAL A 6 -5.00 4.03 1.36
CA VAL A 6 -3.97 3.02 1.09
C VAL A 6 -4.21 1.77 1.92
N CYS A 7 -4.18 1.87 3.25
CA CYS A 7 -4.32 0.70 4.13
C CYS A 7 -5.74 0.12 4.16
N ASP A 8 -6.75 0.92 3.83
CA ASP A 8 -8.16 0.53 3.73
C ASP A 8 -8.55 0.04 2.32
N HIS A 9 -7.68 0.24 1.32
CA HIS A 9 -7.88 -0.12 -0.08
C HIS A 9 -6.95 -1.26 -0.54
N ASP A 10 -6.46 -2.08 0.39
CA ASP A 10 -5.73 -3.30 0.04
C ASP A 10 -6.66 -4.28 -0.70
N SER A 11 -6.10 -5.00 -1.68
CA SER A 11 -6.84 -5.98 -2.49
C SER A 11 -7.51 -7.10 -1.70
N ARG A 12 -7.07 -7.38 -0.47
CA ARG A 12 -7.63 -8.37 0.46
C ARG A 12 -8.75 -7.80 1.34
N GLY A 13 -9.03 -6.50 1.22
CA GLY A 13 -10.03 -5.78 2.00
C GLY A 13 -9.42 -4.69 2.87
N ASN A 14 -10.25 -4.14 3.76
CA ASN A 14 -9.81 -3.09 4.69
C ASN A 14 -8.87 -3.69 5.75
N MET A 15 -7.62 -3.24 5.78
CA MET A 15 -6.60 -3.69 6.74
C MET A 15 -6.38 -2.71 7.90
N THR A 16 -7.30 -1.76 8.11
CA THR A 16 -7.24 -0.80 9.20
C THR A 16 -7.99 -1.29 10.44
N TYR A 17 -7.52 -0.88 11.61
CA TYR A 17 -8.16 -1.16 12.90
C TYR A 17 -7.78 -0.07 13.92
N THR A 18 -8.57 0.04 14.98
CA THR A 18 -8.38 1.06 16.02
C THR A 18 -7.62 0.46 17.21
N GLU A 19 -6.50 1.08 17.56
CA GLU A 19 -5.77 0.81 18.81
C GLU A 19 -5.80 2.04 19.71
N TYR A 20 -5.79 1.80 21.02
CA TYR A 20 -5.76 2.84 22.04
C TYR A 20 -4.39 2.87 22.72
N TYR A 21 -3.82 4.06 22.85
CA TYR A 21 -2.52 4.28 23.48
C TYR A 21 -2.65 5.24 24.64
N VAL A 22 -1.70 5.17 25.57
CA VAL A 22 -1.50 6.23 26.54
C VAL A 22 -1.09 7.49 25.77
N GLU A 23 -1.56 8.65 26.23
CA GLU A 23 -1.22 9.92 25.59
C GLU A 23 0.30 10.09 25.48
N GLY A 24 0.77 10.29 24.26
CA GLY A 24 2.19 10.46 23.95
C GLY A 24 2.94 9.16 23.62
N THR A 25 2.33 7.99 23.82
CA THR A 25 2.92 6.69 23.43
C THR A 25 2.38 6.15 22.11
N GLN A 26 1.47 6.88 21.45
CA GLN A 26 1.00 6.47 20.13
C GLN A 26 2.16 6.45 19.12
N PRO A 27 2.21 5.46 18.20
CA PRO A 27 3.19 5.42 17.13
C PRO A 27 3.13 6.69 16.28
N LYS A 28 4.31 7.24 15.96
CA LYS A 28 4.43 8.43 15.09
C LYS A 28 4.66 8.08 13.64
N GLU A 29 5.10 6.85 13.37
CA GLU A 29 5.41 6.38 12.03
C GLU A 29 4.14 5.96 11.28
N LEU A 30 4.12 6.22 9.97
CA LEU A 30 3.06 5.76 9.07
C LEU A 30 3.34 4.34 8.60
N CYS A 31 2.31 3.67 8.08
CA CYS A 31 2.44 2.33 7.53
C CYS A 31 3.42 2.33 6.35
N ASP A 32 4.44 1.49 6.46
CA ASP A 32 5.44 1.21 5.43
C ASP A 32 5.13 -0.06 4.64
N LYS A 33 4.16 -0.86 5.10
CA LYS A 33 3.77 -2.13 4.46
C LYS A 33 2.82 -1.98 3.28
N HIS A 34 2.06 -0.89 3.17
CA HIS A 34 1.17 -0.65 2.03
C HIS A 34 1.59 0.58 1.23
N THR A 35 1.58 0.46 -0.09
CA THR A 35 1.91 1.58 -0.98
C THR A 35 0.98 1.61 -2.19
N GLN A 36 0.60 2.81 -2.60
CA GLN A 36 -0.19 3.02 -3.81
C GLN A 36 0.74 3.16 -5.02
N VAL A 37 0.53 2.33 -6.03
CA VAL A 37 1.32 2.30 -7.27
C VAL A 37 0.40 2.48 -8.46
N THR A 38 0.87 3.26 -9.44
CA THR A 38 0.19 3.38 -10.73
C THR A 38 0.68 2.27 -11.66
N ILE A 39 -0.23 1.47 -12.18
CA ILE A 39 0.02 0.31 -13.04
C ILE A 39 -0.52 0.58 -14.44
N CYS A 40 0.26 0.19 -15.44
CA CYS A 40 -0.15 0.21 -16.84
C CYS A 40 -1.00 -1.04 -17.14
N THR A 41 -2.28 -0.90 -17.47
CA THR A 41 -3.20 -2.03 -17.68
C THR A 41 -2.84 -2.88 -18.89
N LYS A 42 -2.17 -2.29 -19.90
CA LYS A 42 -1.71 -3.02 -21.08
C LYS A 42 -0.53 -3.96 -20.81
N SER A 43 0.42 -3.53 -19.98
CA SER A 43 1.64 -4.31 -19.72
C SER A 43 1.61 -5.05 -18.38
N GLY A 44 0.71 -4.68 -17.47
CA GLY A 44 0.66 -5.16 -16.10
C GLY A 44 1.81 -4.67 -15.21
N LYS A 45 2.66 -3.77 -15.71
CA LYS A 45 3.84 -3.25 -14.98
C LYS A 45 3.59 -1.85 -14.42
N ILE A 46 4.47 -1.43 -13.50
CA ILE A 46 4.49 -0.05 -12.99
C ILE A 46 4.52 0.92 -14.18
N ALA A 47 3.58 1.86 -14.16
CA ALA A 47 3.46 2.85 -15.21
C ALA A 47 4.68 3.78 -15.19
N THR A 48 5.32 3.91 -16.33
CA THR A 48 6.38 4.89 -16.58
C THR A 48 5.87 5.96 -17.53
N ASN A 49 6.65 6.99 -17.80
CA ASN A 49 6.29 8.08 -18.73
C ASN A 49 5.92 7.61 -20.15
N LYS A 50 6.27 6.37 -20.52
CA LYS A 50 5.90 5.76 -21.81
C LYS A 50 4.52 5.10 -21.81
N CYS A 51 3.92 4.83 -20.65
CA CYS A 51 2.57 4.28 -20.58
C CYS A 51 1.54 5.40 -20.77
N PRO A 52 0.63 5.30 -21.75
CA PRO A 52 -0.40 6.31 -21.95
C PRO A 52 -1.33 6.41 -20.72
N LYS A 53 -1.66 7.64 -20.30
CA LYS A 53 -2.46 7.90 -19.07
C LYS A 53 -3.87 7.31 -19.11
N ASN A 54 -4.43 7.08 -20.30
CA ASN A 54 -5.75 6.47 -20.44
C ASN A 54 -5.76 4.96 -20.15
N VAL A 55 -4.58 4.33 -20.03
CA VAL A 55 -4.43 2.91 -19.71
C VAL A 55 -3.62 2.71 -18.43
N THR A 56 -3.67 3.68 -17.52
CA THR A 56 -3.08 3.57 -16.19
C THR A 56 -4.16 3.49 -15.12
N VAL A 57 -3.94 2.69 -14.09
CA VAL A 57 -4.82 2.56 -12.92
C VAL A 57 -4.01 2.61 -11.64
N GLN A 58 -4.54 3.22 -10.59
CA GLN A 58 -3.94 3.15 -9.26
C GLN A 58 -4.35 1.85 -8.57
N ARG A 59 -3.41 1.21 -7.90
CA ARG A 59 -3.64 0.01 -7.07
C ARG A 59 -2.78 0.07 -5.82
N VAL A 60 -3.28 -0.51 -4.74
CA VAL A 60 -2.51 -0.69 -3.50
C VAL A 60 -1.82 -2.05 -3.55
N TYR A 61 -0.55 -2.06 -3.15
CA TYR A 61 0.26 -3.26 -2.98
C TYR A 61 0.89 -3.30 -1.60
N MET A 62 1.20 -4.52 -1.14
CA MET A 62 2.08 -4.70 0.00
C MET A 62 3.55 -4.65 -0.42
N LEU A 63 4.36 -4.01 0.42
CA LEU A 63 5.81 -4.16 0.40
C LEU A 63 6.18 -5.34 1.29
N LEU A 64 6.85 -6.33 0.70
CA LEU A 64 7.39 -7.48 1.40
C LEU A 64 8.90 -7.30 1.53
N ASP A 65 9.38 -7.33 2.77
CA ASP A 65 10.82 -7.34 3.03
C ASP A 65 11.35 -8.78 3.03
N ASP A 66 12.68 -8.95 3.01
CA ASP A 66 13.33 -10.27 3.02
C ASP A 66 12.99 -11.12 4.26
N SER A 67 12.54 -10.48 5.35
CA SER A 67 12.02 -11.14 6.54
C SER A 67 10.62 -11.72 6.34
N ASP A 68 9.81 -11.11 5.48
CA ASP A 68 8.43 -11.51 5.20
C ASP A 68 8.38 -12.59 4.11
N SER A 69 9.30 -12.56 3.15
CA SER A 69 9.38 -13.54 2.05
C SER A 69 9.72 -14.97 2.50
N LYS A 70 10.35 -15.13 3.67
CA LYS A 70 10.64 -16.45 4.28
C LYS A 70 9.46 -17.07 5.03
N LYS A 71 8.34 -16.34 5.15
CA LYS A 71 7.12 -16.80 5.85
C LYS A 71 6.01 -17.23 4.89
N LEU A 72 6.23 -17.12 3.59
CA LEU A 72 5.43 -17.76 2.54
C LEU A 72 5.94 -19.17 2.26
#